data_AF-A0A3N5Z998-F1
#
_entry.id   AF-A0A3N5Z998-F1
#
_cell.length_a   1.000
_cell.length_b   1.000
_cell.length_c   1.000
_cell.angle_alpha   90.00
_cell.angle_beta   90.00
_cell.angle_gamma   90.00
#
_symmetry.space_group_name_H-M   'P 1'
#
loop_
_entity.id
_entity.type
_entity.pdbx_description
1 polymer ?
#
loop_
_entity_poly.entity_id
_entity_poly.type
_entity_poly.pdbx_seq_one_letter_code
_entity_poly.pdbx_strand_id
1 'polypeptide(L)'
;AGGRGERLRPLTLSTPKCLVPVNGVPLLGIWLDLLEREGVRDVLLNVSHHENRVREHLAGRSAPPRVELVVESEPRGTAGTVVANRSFVQGEESFWVIYADNLTNLSLGEMLATHRRHDGVMTMGLFHAPVPSAAGIVQMDAEGRIVSFEEKPARPRGDLANAGLYLARAALLDELQAEADGVLDFGFHVLPRLAGRMHGHVIEDFFMDIGTPAALALAAAAWPGLRQQWQP
;
A
#
# COMPACT_ATOMS: atom_id res chain seq x y z
N ALA A 1 7.21 0.84 -4.19
CA ALA A 1 8.02 2.00 -3.77
C ALA A 1 8.56 2.82 -4.97
N GLY A 2 7.79 2.97 -6.06
CA GLY A 2 8.27 3.60 -7.32
C GLY A 2 7.92 5.09 -7.50
N GLY A 3 7.41 5.78 -6.47
CA GLY A 3 7.07 7.19 -6.59
C GLY A 3 8.31 8.10 -6.61
N ARG A 4 8.33 9.09 -7.51
CA ARG A 4 9.38 10.13 -7.56
C ARG A 4 9.46 11.03 -6.32
N GLY A 5 8.39 11.05 -5.51
CA GLY A 5 8.35 11.82 -4.27
C GLY A 5 8.56 13.32 -4.46
N GLU A 6 8.14 13.90 -5.58
CA GLU A 6 8.49 15.29 -5.95
C GLU A 6 8.00 16.32 -4.94
N ARG A 7 6.86 16.05 -4.30
CA ARG A 7 6.28 16.88 -3.23
C ARG A 7 7.12 16.92 -1.95
N LEU A 8 8.07 15.99 -1.78
CA LEU A 8 9.01 15.91 -0.66
C LEU A 8 10.37 16.57 -0.96
N ARG A 9 10.54 17.20 -2.13
CA ARG A 9 11.78 17.93 -2.42
C ARG A 9 12.00 19.03 -1.37
N PRO A 10 13.28 19.28 -0.95
CA PRO A 10 14.50 18.75 -1.55
C PRO A 10 14.94 17.36 -1.06
N LEU A 11 14.26 16.74 -0.08
CA LEU A 11 14.68 15.45 0.51
C LEU A 11 14.82 14.33 -0.54
N THR A 12 13.91 14.33 -1.51
CA THR A 12 13.84 13.31 -2.56
C THR A 12 14.71 13.57 -3.78
N LEU A 13 15.59 14.58 -3.75
CA LEU A 13 16.58 14.80 -4.81
C LEU A 13 17.68 13.73 -4.82
N SER A 14 18.04 13.21 -3.64
CA SER A 14 19.13 12.23 -3.46
C SER A 14 18.71 10.96 -2.71
N THR A 15 17.49 10.95 -2.15
CA THR A 15 16.95 9.85 -1.34
C THR A 15 15.61 9.40 -1.91
N PRO A 16 15.40 8.14 -2.29
CA PRO A 16 14.08 7.69 -2.74
C PRO A 16 13.06 7.84 -1.61
N LYS A 17 11.78 8.13 -1.93
CA LYS A 17 10.71 8.37 -0.93
C LYS A 17 10.66 7.27 0.14
N CYS A 18 10.80 6.00 -0.27
CA CYS A 18 10.77 4.86 0.64
C CYS A 18 11.95 4.81 1.63
N LEU A 19 13.04 5.56 1.41
CA LEU A 19 14.16 5.65 2.33
C LEU A 19 14.22 6.98 3.08
N VAL A 20 13.20 7.84 2.92
CA VAL A 20 13.08 9.05 3.74
C VAL A 20 12.90 8.61 5.20
N PRO A 21 13.74 9.11 6.12
CA PRO A 21 13.71 8.67 7.51
C PRO A 21 12.55 9.30 8.27
N VAL A 22 11.92 8.49 9.12
CA VAL A 22 10.99 8.90 10.17
C VAL A 22 11.68 8.62 11.51
N ASN A 23 11.97 9.67 12.28
CA ASN A 23 12.71 9.57 13.56
C ASN A 23 14.02 8.76 13.44
N GLY A 24 14.75 8.92 12.33
CA GLY A 24 16.03 8.26 12.07
C GLY A 24 15.93 6.87 11.42
N VAL A 25 14.73 6.30 11.29
CA VAL A 25 14.51 4.99 10.66
C VAL A 25 13.96 5.16 9.24
N PRO A 26 14.57 4.57 8.20
CA PRO A 26 14.02 4.61 6.85
C PRO A 26 12.60 4.02 6.79
N LEU A 27 11.68 4.68 6.08
CA LEU A 27 10.28 4.23 5.98
C LEU A 27 10.15 2.76 5.50
N LEU A 28 10.96 2.36 4.53
CA LEU A 28 11.02 0.97 4.04
C LEU A 28 11.41 0.01 5.16
N GLY A 29 12.34 0.39 6.03
CA GLY A 29 12.71 -0.39 7.21
C GLY A 29 11.52 -0.61 8.14
N ILE A 30 10.74 0.45 8.42
CA ILE A 30 9.51 0.36 9.23
C ILE A 30 8.51 -0.61 8.61
N TRP A 31 8.32 -0.55 7.28
CA TRP A 31 7.44 -1.49 6.58
C TRP A 31 7.94 -2.93 6.64
N LEU A 32 9.24 -3.17 6.44
CA LEU A 32 9.80 -4.52 6.51
C LEU A 32 9.68 -5.11 7.92
N ASP A 33 9.91 -4.29 8.96
CA ASP A 33 9.74 -4.70 10.36
C ASP A 33 8.27 -4.98 10.69
N LEU A 34 7.33 -4.19 10.17
CA LEU A 34 5.90 -4.46 10.29
C LEU A 34 5.54 -5.78 9.60
N LEU A 35 6.00 -5.99 8.38
CA LEU A 35 5.71 -7.20 7.61
C LEU A 35 6.28 -8.45 8.29
N GLU A 36 7.50 -8.37 8.83
CA GLU A 36 8.09 -9.43 9.65
C GLU A 36 7.23 -9.74 10.89
N ARG A 37 6.81 -8.70 11.63
CA ARG A 37 5.94 -8.83 12.81
C ARG A 37 4.63 -9.54 12.47
N GLU A 38 4.03 -9.22 11.32
CA GLU A 38 2.78 -9.80 10.84
C GLU A 38 2.98 -11.18 10.17
N GLY A 39 4.19 -11.73 10.16
CA GLY A 39 4.49 -13.08 9.67
C GLY A 39 4.62 -13.19 8.15
N VAL A 40 4.79 -12.07 7.44
CA VAL A 40 5.08 -12.08 6.00
C VAL A 40 6.50 -12.56 5.77
N ARG A 41 6.66 -13.53 4.87
CA ARG A 41 7.96 -14.21 4.62
C ARG A 41 8.66 -13.75 3.36
N ASP A 42 7.90 -13.39 2.34
CA ASP A 42 8.40 -13.05 1.01
C ASP A 42 7.74 -11.75 0.53
N VAL A 43 8.56 -10.81 0.05
CA VAL A 43 8.12 -9.49 -0.43
C VAL A 43 8.75 -9.20 -1.77
N LEU A 44 7.94 -8.84 -2.76
CA LEU A 44 8.41 -8.24 -4.01
C LEU A 44 8.35 -6.72 -3.88
N LEU A 45 9.51 -6.08 -3.91
CA LEU A 45 9.63 -4.63 -3.81
C LEU A 45 9.83 -4.03 -5.21
N ASN A 46 8.82 -3.34 -5.72
CA ASN A 46 8.93 -2.58 -6.96
C ASN A 46 9.58 -1.20 -6.73
N VAL A 47 10.60 -0.87 -7.53
CA VAL A 47 11.35 0.39 -7.51
C VAL A 47 11.56 0.90 -8.95
N SER A 48 11.45 2.20 -9.16
CA SER A 48 11.67 2.85 -10.47
C SER A 48 12.77 3.92 -10.46
N HIS A 49 13.23 4.34 -9.27
CA HIS A 49 14.22 5.40 -9.10
C HIS A 49 15.16 5.11 -7.93
N HIS A 50 16.43 5.54 -8.06
CA HIS A 50 17.48 5.38 -7.05
C HIS A 50 17.64 3.93 -6.55
N GLU A 51 17.50 2.97 -7.46
CA GLU A 51 17.62 1.52 -7.19
C GLU A 51 18.85 1.17 -6.35
N ASN A 52 20.03 1.73 -6.69
CA ASN A 52 21.28 1.46 -5.97
C ASN A 52 21.17 1.75 -4.47
N ARG A 53 20.47 2.82 -4.08
CA ARG A 53 20.25 3.16 -2.67
C ARG A 53 19.36 2.14 -1.96
N VAL A 54 18.34 1.64 -2.66
CA VAL A 54 17.47 0.59 -2.12
C VAL A 54 18.23 -0.72 -1.99
N ARG A 55 19.05 -1.08 -2.98
CA ARG A 55 19.92 -2.27 -2.89
C ARG A 55 20.91 -2.17 -1.73
N GLU A 56 21.57 -1.03 -1.55
CA GLU A 56 22.47 -0.76 -0.42
C GLU A 56 21.75 -0.95 0.93
N HIS A 57 20.55 -0.38 1.06
CA HIS A 57 19.74 -0.53 2.27
C HIS A 57 19.37 -2.00 2.54
N LEU A 58 18.94 -2.74 1.51
CA LEU A 58 18.55 -4.15 1.64
C LEU A 58 19.75 -5.08 1.91
N ALA A 59 20.93 -4.79 1.37
CA ALA A 59 22.13 -5.60 1.58
C ALA A 59 22.57 -5.65 3.05
N GLY A 60 22.20 -4.64 3.84
CA GLY A 60 22.44 -4.59 5.29
C GLY A 60 21.44 -5.39 6.12
N ARG A 61 20.38 -5.95 5.52
CA ARG A 61 19.31 -6.67 6.21
C ARG A 61 19.43 -8.17 5.96
N SER A 62 19.49 -8.94 7.05
CA SER A 62 19.44 -10.41 7.03
C SER A 62 18.16 -11.00 7.66
N ALA A 63 17.39 -10.18 8.36
CA ALA A 63 16.11 -10.57 8.95
C ALA A 63 15.01 -10.68 7.88
N PRO A 64 14.00 -11.55 8.07
CA PRO A 64 12.79 -11.57 7.25
C PRO A 64 12.11 -10.19 7.12
N PRO A 65 11.23 -10.01 6.12
CA PRO A 65 10.95 -10.93 5.00
C PRO A 65 12.11 -11.02 3.99
N ARG A 66 12.16 -12.08 3.19
CA ARG A 66 13.00 -12.14 1.99
C ARG A 66 12.47 -11.14 0.97
N VAL A 67 13.34 -10.24 0.50
CA VAL A 67 12.96 -9.18 -0.44
C VAL A 67 13.51 -9.48 -1.83
N GLU A 68 12.62 -9.68 -2.79
CA GLU A 68 12.92 -9.67 -4.22
C GLU A 68 12.77 -8.24 -4.76
N LEU A 69 13.84 -7.66 -5.29
CA LEU A 69 13.80 -6.30 -5.85
C LEU A 69 13.52 -6.36 -7.36
N VAL A 70 12.42 -5.75 -7.78
CA VAL A 70 12.07 -5.57 -9.20
C VAL A 70 12.21 -4.11 -9.59
N VAL A 71 12.83 -3.89 -10.75
CA VAL A 71 13.11 -2.55 -11.28
C VAL A 71 12.21 -2.29 -12.47
N GLU A 72 11.39 -1.25 -12.37
CA GLU A 72 10.47 -0.86 -13.42
C GLU A 72 11.02 0.35 -14.16
N SER A 73 11.49 0.11 -15.40
CA SER A 73 12.08 1.14 -16.26
C SER A 73 11.04 2.04 -16.94
N GLU A 74 9.84 1.51 -17.19
CA GLU A 74 8.73 2.21 -17.83
C GLU A 74 7.48 2.09 -16.95
N PRO A 75 6.72 3.18 -16.76
CA PRO A 75 5.55 3.14 -15.88
C PRO A 75 4.43 2.29 -16.49
N ARG A 76 4.10 1.18 -15.84
CA ARG A 76 2.98 0.29 -16.16
C ARG A 76 1.71 0.65 -15.38
N GLY A 77 1.83 1.58 -14.42
CA GLY A 77 0.77 1.91 -13.48
C GLY A 77 0.68 0.89 -12.34
N THR A 78 0.00 1.26 -11.26
CA THR A 78 0.02 0.49 -10.00
C THR A 78 -0.54 -0.92 -10.14
N ALA A 79 -1.59 -1.11 -10.93
CA ALA A 79 -2.16 -2.43 -11.20
C ALA A 79 -1.37 -3.17 -12.31
N GLY A 80 -0.84 -2.45 -13.30
CA GLY A 80 0.02 -3.04 -14.33
C GLY A 80 1.31 -3.64 -13.75
N THR A 81 1.91 -3.00 -12.74
CA THR A 81 3.02 -3.56 -11.97
C THR A 81 2.65 -4.90 -11.33
N VAL A 82 1.47 -5.00 -10.72
CA VAL A 82 1.00 -6.24 -10.07
C VAL A 82 0.82 -7.35 -11.11
N VAL A 83 0.19 -7.07 -12.24
CA VAL A 83 0.02 -8.06 -13.33
C VAL A 83 1.37 -8.52 -13.89
N ALA A 84 2.31 -7.60 -14.11
CA ALA A 84 3.64 -7.93 -14.63
C ALA A 84 4.43 -8.86 -13.71
N ASN A 85 4.13 -8.86 -12.41
CA ASN A 85 4.82 -9.65 -11.39
C ASN A 85 3.96 -10.78 -10.81
N ARG A 86 2.87 -11.16 -11.48
CA ARG A 86 1.92 -12.18 -10.99
C ARG A 86 2.54 -13.54 -10.64
N SER A 87 3.66 -13.91 -11.28
CA SER A 87 4.37 -15.16 -10.99
C SER A 87 4.88 -15.23 -9.56
N PHE A 88 5.12 -14.08 -8.92
CA PHE A 88 5.58 -13.99 -7.53
C PHE A 88 4.57 -14.58 -6.54
N VAL A 89 3.27 -14.49 -6.85
CA VAL A 89 2.18 -14.96 -5.98
C VAL A 89 1.52 -16.22 -6.54
N GLN A 90 2.17 -16.90 -7.48
CA GLN A 90 1.61 -18.09 -8.11
C GLN A 90 1.43 -19.22 -7.08
N GLY A 91 0.21 -19.75 -6.99
CA GLY A 91 -0.15 -20.83 -6.07
C GLY A 91 -0.72 -20.34 -4.73
N GLU A 92 -0.71 -19.03 -4.46
CA GLU A 92 -1.36 -18.44 -3.29
C GLU A 92 -2.87 -18.24 -3.53
N GLU A 93 -3.69 -18.37 -2.49
CA GLU A 93 -5.13 -18.08 -2.56
C GLU A 93 -5.39 -16.56 -2.63
N SER A 94 -4.58 -15.81 -1.87
CA SER A 94 -4.68 -14.36 -1.74
C SER A 94 -3.31 -13.75 -1.52
N PHE A 95 -3.16 -12.47 -1.86
CA PHE A 95 -1.89 -11.75 -1.76
C PHE A 95 -2.11 -10.29 -1.37
N TRP A 96 -1.10 -9.72 -0.72
CA TRP A 96 -1.08 -8.32 -0.33
C TRP A 96 -0.55 -7.44 -1.45
N VAL A 97 -1.18 -6.29 -1.63
CA VAL A 97 -0.66 -5.18 -2.43
C VAL A 97 -0.59 -3.96 -1.51
N ILE A 98 0.60 -3.41 -1.34
CA ILE A 98 0.88 -2.38 -0.33
C ILE A 98 1.60 -1.19 -0.97
N TYR A 99 0.99 -0.01 -0.86
CA TYR A 99 1.64 1.26 -1.13
C TYR A 99 2.46 1.64 0.10
N ALA A 100 3.72 1.20 0.10
CA ALA A 100 4.67 1.39 1.19
C ALA A 100 5.22 2.84 1.24
N ASP A 101 4.34 3.83 1.13
CA ASP A 101 4.68 5.25 1.12
C ASP A 101 3.86 6.08 2.11
N ASN A 102 3.16 5.38 3.01
CA ASN A 102 2.49 5.85 4.21
C ASN A 102 3.19 5.30 5.45
N LEU A 103 3.04 5.96 6.60
CA LEU A 103 3.53 5.51 7.90
C LEU A 103 2.37 4.90 8.70
N THR A 104 2.54 3.65 9.15
CA THR A 104 1.49 2.94 9.87
C THR A 104 2.03 1.85 10.79
N ASN A 105 1.29 1.53 11.85
CA ASN A 105 1.53 0.37 12.72
C ASN A 105 0.41 -0.69 12.66
N LEU A 106 -0.41 -0.64 11.61
CA LEU A 106 -1.59 -1.48 11.40
C LEU A 106 -1.35 -2.98 11.60
N SER A 107 -2.43 -3.69 11.96
CA SER A 107 -2.46 -5.15 11.92
C SER A 107 -2.94 -5.68 10.56
N LEU A 108 -2.08 -6.44 9.88
CA LEU A 108 -2.50 -7.20 8.69
C LEU A 108 -3.39 -8.39 9.10
N GLY A 109 -3.22 -8.92 10.31
CA GLY A 109 -4.07 -9.96 10.88
C GLY A 109 -5.54 -9.58 10.98
N GLU A 110 -5.86 -8.37 11.44
CA GLU A 110 -7.25 -7.88 11.55
C GLU A 110 -7.89 -7.68 10.17
N MET A 111 -7.13 -7.16 9.22
CA MET A 111 -7.60 -7.00 7.84
C MET A 111 -7.76 -8.36 7.14
N LEU A 112 -6.88 -9.34 7.40
CA LEU A 112 -7.05 -10.72 6.94
C LEU A 112 -8.29 -11.38 7.53
N ALA A 113 -8.57 -11.17 8.82
CA ALA A 113 -9.79 -11.65 9.45
C ALA A 113 -11.04 -11.03 8.80
N THR A 114 -10.96 -9.77 8.37
CA THR A 114 -12.02 -9.10 7.60
C THR A 114 -12.21 -9.74 6.22
N HIS A 115 -11.11 -10.00 5.51
CA HIS A 115 -11.15 -10.64 4.18
C HIS A 115 -11.81 -12.02 4.19
N ARG A 116 -11.57 -12.80 5.25
CA ARG A 116 -12.14 -14.14 5.41
C ARG A 116 -13.65 -14.17 5.69
N ARG A 117 -14.26 -13.04 6.05
CA ARG A 117 -15.71 -12.95 6.35
C ARG A 117 -16.58 -12.75 5.11
N HIS A 118 -15.99 -12.63 3.92
CA HIS A 118 -16.72 -12.37 2.70
C HIS A 118 -16.10 -13.06 1.47
N ASP A 119 -16.91 -13.19 0.43
CA ASP A 119 -16.48 -13.76 -0.86
C ASP A 119 -16.09 -12.69 -1.90
N GLY A 120 -16.00 -11.41 -1.48
CA GLY A 120 -15.46 -10.34 -2.31
C GLY A 120 -14.04 -10.61 -2.81
N VAL A 121 -13.70 -10.04 -3.97
CA VAL A 121 -12.40 -10.27 -4.64
C VAL A 121 -11.24 -9.54 -3.98
N MET A 122 -11.53 -8.52 -3.17
CA MET A 122 -10.53 -7.69 -2.51
C MET A 122 -11.10 -7.10 -1.22
N THR A 123 -10.25 -7.02 -0.20
CA THR A 123 -10.47 -6.14 0.95
C THR A 123 -9.54 -4.93 0.81
N MET A 124 -10.09 -3.73 0.98
CA MET A 124 -9.36 -2.46 0.91
C MET A 124 -9.22 -1.89 2.32
N GLY A 125 -8.00 -1.54 2.70
CA GLY A 125 -7.74 -0.76 3.91
C GLY A 125 -8.24 0.68 3.71
N LEU A 126 -8.96 1.19 4.70
CA LEU A 126 -9.58 2.51 4.66
C LEU A 126 -9.11 3.35 5.84
N PHE A 127 -9.01 4.66 5.64
CA PHE A 127 -8.75 5.63 6.70
C PHE A 127 -9.59 6.89 6.49
N HIS A 128 -9.74 7.71 7.52
CA HIS A 128 -10.39 9.01 7.39
C HIS A 128 -9.38 10.05 6.86
N ALA A 129 -9.56 10.47 5.61
CA ALA A 129 -8.67 11.42 4.98
C ALA A 129 -8.95 12.87 5.46
N PRO A 130 -7.93 13.62 5.92
CA PRO A 130 -8.11 15.02 6.30
C PRO A 130 -8.40 15.92 5.08
N VAL A 131 -7.99 15.48 3.87
CA VAL A 131 -8.26 16.16 2.60
C VAL A 131 -8.85 15.15 1.61
N PRO A 132 -10.15 14.86 1.67
CA PRO A 132 -10.76 13.78 0.87
C PRO A 132 -10.61 13.94 -0.64
N SER A 133 -10.57 15.17 -1.17
CA SER A 133 -10.40 15.44 -2.61
C SER A 133 -9.03 15.06 -3.17
N ALA A 134 -8.05 14.75 -2.31
CA ALA A 134 -6.71 14.33 -2.71
C ALA A 134 -6.54 12.80 -2.73
N ALA A 135 -7.56 12.04 -2.36
CA ALA A 135 -7.52 10.59 -2.21
C ALA A 135 -8.65 9.88 -3.00
N GLY A 136 -8.56 8.56 -3.09
CA GLY A 136 -9.67 7.73 -3.58
C GLY A 136 -10.72 7.55 -2.50
N ILE A 137 -11.94 8.06 -2.71
CA ILE A 137 -13.01 8.08 -1.71
C ILE A 137 -13.99 6.94 -1.96
N VAL A 138 -14.42 6.31 -0.87
CA VAL A 138 -15.34 5.17 -0.92
C VAL A 138 -16.66 5.48 -0.22
N GLN A 139 -17.70 4.80 -0.66
CA GLN A 139 -18.92 4.61 0.12
C GLN A 139 -19.05 3.13 0.46
N MET A 140 -19.45 2.86 1.69
CA MET A 140 -19.54 1.52 2.24
C MET A 140 -20.95 1.30 2.80
N ASP A 141 -21.56 0.16 2.52
CA ASP A 141 -22.84 -0.22 3.13
C ASP A 141 -22.65 -0.75 4.56
N ALA A 142 -23.76 -1.12 5.21
CA ALA A 142 -23.77 -1.57 6.60
C ALA A 142 -23.01 -2.90 6.81
N GLU A 143 -22.90 -3.71 5.75
CA GLU A 143 -22.21 -5.00 5.74
C GLU A 143 -20.70 -4.85 5.41
N GLY A 144 -20.24 -3.62 5.16
CA GLY A 144 -18.84 -3.33 4.87
C GLY A 144 -18.46 -3.47 3.40
N ARG A 145 -19.42 -3.65 2.49
CA ARG A 145 -19.17 -3.72 1.05
C ARG A 145 -18.99 -2.32 0.50
N ILE A 146 -17.98 -2.13 -0.34
CA ILE A 146 -17.73 -0.85 -1.01
C ILE A 146 -18.70 -0.73 -2.19
N VAL A 147 -19.68 0.17 -2.08
CA VAL A 147 -20.73 0.37 -3.10
C VAL A 147 -20.35 1.42 -4.14
N SER A 148 -19.37 2.28 -3.85
CA SER A 148 -18.79 3.19 -4.83
C SER A 148 -17.35 3.54 -4.48
N PHE A 149 -16.54 3.79 -5.50
CA PHE A 149 -15.18 4.30 -5.39
C PHE A 149 -14.99 5.44 -6.42
N GLU A 150 -14.38 6.55 -6.00
CA GLU A 150 -14.07 7.68 -6.88
C GLU A 150 -12.66 8.20 -6.58
N GLU A 151 -11.78 8.20 -7.58
CA GLU A 151 -10.40 8.68 -7.41
C GLU A 151 -10.35 10.21 -7.49
N LYS A 152 -9.90 10.86 -6.41
CA LYS A 152 -9.71 12.32 -6.30
C LYS A 152 -10.95 13.12 -6.74
N PRO A 153 -12.11 12.87 -6.12
CA PRO A 153 -13.35 13.53 -6.50
C PRO A 153 -13.28 15.03 -6.26
N ALA A 154 -13.77 15.82 -7.21
CA ALA A 154 -13.92 17.27 -7.03
C ALA A 154 -14.92 17.62 -5.92
N ARG A 155 -15.90 16.73 -5.67
CA ARG A 155 -16.91 16.85 -4.61
C ARG A 155 -17.00 15.52 -3.85
N PRO A 156 -16.11 15.30 -2.85
CA PRO A 156 -16.08 14.07 -2.07
C PRO A 156 -17.41 13.79 -1.37
N ARG A 157 -17.87 12.54 -1.38
CA ARG A 157 -19.08 12.09 -0.68
C ARG A 157 -18.75 11.50 0.69
N GLY A 158 -17.98 12.21 1.50
CA GLY A 158 -17.44 11.70 2.77
C GLY A 158 -15.92 11.69 2.77
N ASP A 159 -15.33 11.06 3.79
CA ASP A 159 -13.91 11.13 4.09
C ASP A 159 -13.22 9.76 4.22
N LEU A 160 -13.97 8.65 4.16
CA LEU A 160 -13.39 7.32 4.06
C LEU A 160 -12.63 7.18 2.74
N ALA A 161 -11.34 6.97 2.87
CA ALA A 161 -10.39 6.99 1.78
C ALA A 161 -9.56 5.71 1.71
N ASN A 162 -9.16 5.38 0.48
CA ASN A 162 -8.26 4.28 0.16
C ASN A 162 -6.87 4.48 0.78
N ALA A 163 -6.45 3.55 1.63
CA ALA A 163 -5.15 3.56 2.29
C ALA A 163 -3.98 3.04 1.40
N GLY A 164 -4.28 2.56 0.19
CA GLY A 164 -3.28 1.89 -0.65
C GLY A 164 -2.84 0.53 -0.08
N LEU A 165 -3.70 -0.10 0.73
CA LEU A 165 -3.50 -1.43 1.28
C LEU A 165 -4.62 -2.33 0.78
N TYR A 166 -4.27 -3.41 0.10
CA TYR A 166 -5.23 -4.35 -0.45
C TYR A 166 -4.85 -5.78 -0.12
N LEU A 167 -5.83 -6.59 0.26
CA LEU A 167 -5.74 -8.04 0.26
C LEU A 167 -6.64 -8.57 -0.86
N ALA A 168 -6.03 -9.05 -1.93
CA ALA A 168 -6.73 -9.50 -3.13
C ALA A 168 -6.70 -11.01 -3.26
N ARG A 169 -7.77 -11.59 -3.78
CA ARG A 169 -7.81 -13.00 -4.18
C ARG A 169 -7.02 -13.19 -5.48
N ALA A 170 -6.31 -14.30 -5.62
CA ALA A 170 -5.49 -14.59 -6.79
C ALA A 170 -6.28 -14.55 -8.11
N ALA A 171 -7.55 -14.96 -8.10
CA ALA A 171 -8.44 -14.90 -9.25
C ALA A 171 -8.60 -13.49 -9.86
N LEU A 172 -8.37 -12.43 -9.09
CA LEU A 172 -8.39 -11.06 -9.62
C LEU A 172 -7.27 -10.83 -10.66
N LEU A 173 -6.13 -11.52 -10.54
CA LEU A 173 -5.01 -11.37 -11.47
C LEU A 173 -5.38 -11.79 -12.89
N ASP A 174 -6.23 -12.81 -13.04
CA ASP A 174 -6.67 -13.30 -14.35
C ASP A 174 -7.56 -12.26 -15.04
N GLU A 175 -8.44 -11.59 -14.28
CA GLU A 175 -9.26 -10.48 -14.78
C GLU A 175 -8.40 -9.30 -15.23
N LEU A 176 -7.39 -8.93 -14.43
CA LEU A 176 -6.51 -7.79 -14.74
C LEU A 176 -5.56 -8.07 -15.91
N GLN A 177 -5.17 -9.33 -16.14
CA GLN A 177 -4.25 -9.68 -17.21
C GLN A 177 -4.81 -9.33 -18.59
N ALA A 178 -6.11 -9.53 -18.80
CA ALA A 178 -6.76 -9.23 -20.08
C ALA A 178 -6.71 -7.73 -20.45
N GLU A 179 -6.34 -6.87 -19.51
CA GLU A 179 -6.36 -5.41 -19.64
C GLU A 179 -4.97 -4.77 -19.56
N ALA A 180 -3.90 -5.57 -19.47
CA ALA A 180 -2.55 -5.08 -19.16
C ALA A 180 -1.81 -4.45 -20.36
N ASP A 181 -2.50 -4.17 -21.46
CA ASP A 181 -1.95 -3.41 -22.58
C ASP A 181 -1.88 -1.92 -22.23
N GLY A 182 -0.72 -1.47 -21.74
CA GLY A 182 -0.44 -0.07 -21.43
C GLY A 182 -0.39 0.25 -19.93
N VAL A 183 -0.78 1.48 -19.56
CA VAL A 183 -0.75 1.95 -18.16
C VAL A 183 -2.05 1.58 -17.45
N LEU A 184 -1.98 0.66 -16.49
CA LEU A 184 -3.13 0.22 -15.69
C LEU A 184 -2.96 0.64 -14.23
N ASP A 185 -3.93 1.41 -13.70
CA ASP A 185 -3.85 2.02 -12.38
C ASP A 185 -5.01 1.58 -11.51
N PHE A 186 -4.74 1.26 -10.24
CA PHE A 186 -5.79 0.85 -9.32
C PHE A 186 -6.85 1.94 -9.13
N GLY A 187 -6.45 3.18 -8.83
CA GLY A 187 -7.39 4.26 -8.51
C GLY A 187 -8.24 4.66 -9.71
N PHE A 188 -7.62 4.92 -10.85
CA PHE A 188 -8.36 5.44 -12.01
C PHE A 188 -9.02 4.35 -12.85
N HIS A 189 -8.44 3.16 -12.92
CA HIS A 189 -8.90 2.12 -13.83
C HIS A 189 -9.59 0.99 -13.07
N VAL A 190 -8.95 0.34 -12.10
CA VAL A 190 -9.44 -0.94 -11.55
C VAL A 190 -10.52 -0.77 -10.47
N LEU A 191 -10.23 -0.04 -9.40
CA LEU A 191 -11.07 0.05 -8.20
C LEU A 191 -12.49 0.59 -8.46
N PRO A 192 -12.72 1.59 -9.34
CA PRO A 192 -14.06 2.03 -9.68
C PRO A 192 -14.96 0.91 -10.22
N ARG A 193 -14.38 -0.02 -10.99
CA ARG A 193 -15.08 -1.14 -11.63
C ARG A 193 -15.33 -2.31 -10.70
N LEU A 194 -14.56 -2.41 -9.61
CA LEU A 194 -14.72 -3.45 -8.59
C LEU A 194 -15.74 -3.07 -7.50
N ALA A 195 -16.36 -1.89 -7.57
CA ALA A 195 -17.44 -1.52 -6.67
C ALA A 195 -18.54 -2.61 -6.65
N GLY A 196 -19.02 -2.93 -5.46
CA GLY A 196 -19.92 -4.05 -5.20
C GLY A 196 -19.24 -5.41 -5.04
N ARG A 197 -17.95 -5.54 -5.37
CA ARG A 197 -17.15 -6.78 -5.26
C ARG A 197 -16.01 -6.68 -4.24
N MET A 198 -15.81 -5.50 -3.65
CA MET A 198 -14.81 -5.24 -2.61
C MET A 198 -15.47 -4.98 -1.26
N HIS A 199 -14.75 -5.24 -0.17
CA HIS A 199 -15.13 -4.79 1.17
C HIS A 199 -14.07 -3.87 1.77
N GLY A 200 -14.50 -2.98 2.65
CA GLY A 200 -13.62 -2.09 3.39
C GLY A 200 -13.20 -2.69 4.73
N HIS A 201 -11.97 -2.40 5.13
CA HIS A 201 -11.49 -2.56 6.50
C HIS A 201 -11.00 -1.19 6.98
N VAL A 202 -11.73 -0.58 7.91
CA VAL A 202 -11.33 0.71 8.49
C VAL A 202 -10.17 0.48 9.45
N ILE A 203 -9.04 1.13 9.17
CA ILE A 203 -7.83 1.04 9.98
C ILE A 203 -8.02 1.91 11.22
N GLU A 204 -8.11 1.29 12.39
CA GLU A 204 -8.17 1.98 13.68
C GLU A 204 -6.78 2.31 14.25
N ASP A 205 -5.76 1.63 13.73
CA ASP A 205 -4.35 1.86 14.00
C ASP A 205 -3.83 3.21 13.46
N PHE A 206 -2.60 3.56 13.85
CA PHE A 206 -1.95 4.75 13.31
C PHE A 206 -1.77 4.61 11.79
N PHE A 207 -2.22 5.61 11.04
CA PHE A 207 -2.01 5.70 9.59
C PHE A 207 -1.86 7.16 9.17
N MET A 208 -0.75 7.51 8.52
CA MET A 208 -0.51 8.85 7.98
C MET A 208 0.23 8.81 6.65
N ASP A 209 -0.22 9.60 5.67
CA ASP A 209 0.60 9.93 4.48
C ASP A 209 1.81 10.76 4.92
N ILE A 210 2.96 10.50 4.31
CA ILE A 210 4.19 11.27 4.50
C ILE A 210 4.62 12.03 3.24
N GLY A 211 3.70 12.20 2.28
CA GLY A 211 3.98 12.70 0.93
C GLY A 211 4.39 14.17 0.80
N THR A 212 4.46 14.93 1.89
CA THR A 212 4.94 16.32 1.92
C THR A 212 5.80 16.56 3.17
N PRO A 213 6.69 17.57 3.19
CA PRO A 213 7.52 17.85 4.38
C PRO A 213 6.69 18.13 5.63
N ALA A 214 5.55 18.82 5.50
CA ALA A 214 4.62 19.06 6.60
C ALA A 214 3.98 17.77 7.10
N ALA A 215 3.51 16.91 6.19
CA ALA A 215 2.92 15.62 6.55
C ALA A 215 3.96 14.69 7.21
N LEU A 216 5.19 14.65 6.68
CA LEU A 216 6.30 13.90 7.28
C LEU A 216 6.62 14.39 8.70
N ALA A 217 6.69 15.71 8.93
CA ALA A 217 6.96 16.26 10.25
C ALA A 217 5.85 15.92 11.26
N LEU A 218 4.58 16.02 10.84
CA LEU A 218 3.44 15.63 11.67
C LEU A 218 3.46 14.12 11.98
N ALA A 219 3.69 13.29 10.97
CA ALA A 219 3.77 11.85 11.13
C ALA A 219 4.91 11.45 12.07
N ALA A 220 6.09 12.06 11.92
CA ALA A 220 7.24 11.82 12.81
C ALA A 220 6.96 12.21 14.26
N ALA A 221 6.28 13.34 14.49
CA ALA A 221 5.91 13.80 15.83
C ALA A 221 4.85 12.92 16.50
N ALA A 222 3.92 12.37 15.70
CA ALA A 222 2.80 11.57 16.20
C ALA A 222 3.08 10.05 16.23
N TRP A 223 4.20 9.59 15.64
CA TRP A 223 4.50 8.17 15.45
C TRP A 223 4.63 7.42 16.78
N PRO A 224 3.73 6.47 17.09
CA PRO A 224 3.78 5.72 18.35
C PRO A 224 4.78 4.56 18.33
N GLY A 225 5.42 4.29 17.18
CA GLY A 225 6.21 3.08 16.96
C GLY A 225 5.37 1.88 16.55
N LEU A 226 6.07 0.81 16.16
CA LEU A 226 5.45 -0.50 16.01
C LEU A 226 5.13 -1.03 17.42
N ARG A 227 3.89 -1.45 17.66
CA ARG A 227 3.51 -2.11 18.92
C ARG A 227 4.46 -3.29 19.14
N GLN A 228 5.05 -3.40 20.33
CA GLN A 228 5.83 -4.58 20.70
C GLN A 228 4.93 -5.82 20.69
N GLN A 229 5.44 -6.96 20.23
CA GLN A 229 4.72 -8.23 20.38
C GLN A 229 4.40 -8.42 21.86
N TRP A 230 3.13 -8.69 22.17
CA TRP A 230 2.77 -9.33 23.42
C TRP A 230 3.43 -10.72 23.37
N GLN A 231 4.49 -10.94 24.15
CA GLN A 231 4.97 -12.28 24.42
C GLN A 231 4.03 -12.87 25.48
N PRO A 232 3.34 -13.99 25.18
CA PRO A 232 2.48 -14.66 26.16
C PRO A 232 3.26 -15.14 27.39
#